data_AF-A0A529GML5-F1
#
_entry.id   AF-A0A529GML5-F1
#
_cell.length_a   1.000
_cell.length_b   1.000
_cell.length_c   1.000
_cell.angle_alpha   90.00
_cell.angle_beta   90.00
_cell.angle_gamma   90.00
#
_symmetry.space_group_name_H-M   'P 1'
#
loop_
_entity.id
_entity.type
_entity.pdbx_description
1 polymer ?
#
loop_
_entity_poly.entity_id
_entity_poly.type
_entity_poly.pdbx_seq_one_letter_code
_entity_poly.pdbx_strand_id
1 'polypeptide(L)' 'MRILLTNDDGIHAEGLASLERIARTLSDDVWVVAPEQDQSGYAHSLSISEPLRLR' A
#
# COMPACT_ATOMS: atom_id res chain seq x y z
N MET A 1 -6.50 -12.66 12.70
CA MET A 1 -5.20 -11.93 12.70
C MET A 1 -5.43 -10.62 11.96
N ARG A 2 -4.62 -9.57 12.10
CA ARG A 2 -4.78 -8.36 11.26
C ARG A 2 -3.59 -8.21 10.34
N ILE A 3 -3.83 -7.97 9.05
CA ILE A 3 -2.79 -7.77 8.03
C ILE A 3 -2.94 -6.37 7.43
N LEU A 4 -1.83 -5.62 7.37
CA LEU A 4 -1.73 -4.36 6.64
C LEU A 4 -0.80 -4.56 5.45
N LEU A 5 -1.27 -4.20 4.25
CA LEU A 5 -0.52 -4.25 3.00
C LEU A 5 -0.23 -2.83 2.50
N THR A 6 0.98 -2.65 1.96
CA THR A 6 1.44 -1.42 1.29
C THR A 6 2.47 -1.80 0.21
N ASN A 7 2.77 -0.87 -0.69
CA ASN A 7 3.82 -0.97 -1.71
C ASN A 7 4.30 0.43 -2.13
N ASP A 8 5.32 0.47 -2.96
CA ASP A 8 5.83 1.68 -3.63
C ASP A 8 5.31 1.82 -5.07
N ASP A 9 4.93 0.74 -5.77
CA ASP A 9 4.36 0.81 -7.14
C ASP A 9 2.99 1.53 -7.23
N GLY A 10 2.32 1.74 -6.10
CA GLY A 10 1.02 2.40 -5.99
C GLY A 10 -0.19 1.47 -5.87
N ILE A 11 -1.34 2.06 -5.53
CA ILE A 11 -2.60 1.35 -5.19
C ILE A 11 -3.19 0.53 -6.34
N HIS A 12 -2.85 0.88 -7.59
CA HIS A 12 -3.33 0.21 -8.80
C HIS A 12 -2.36 -0.84 -9.36
N ALA A 13 -1.25 -1.12 -8.65
CA ALA A 13 -0.28 -2.10 -9.10
C ALA A 13 -0.84 -3.52 -9.07
N GLU A 14 -0.61 -4.29 -10.14
CA GLU A 14 -1.08 -5.68 -10.26
C GLU A 14 -0.51 -6.58 -9.15
N GLY A 15 0.74 -6.31 -8.73
CA GLY A 15 1.40 -7.02 -7.63
C GLY A 15 0.67 -6.86 -6.30
N LEU A 16 0.17 -5.65 -6.00
CA LEU A 16 -0.57 -5.36 -4.77
C LEU A 16 -1.92 -6.10 -4.75
N ALA A 17 -2.65 -6.09 -5.87
CA ALA A 17 -3.90 -6.83 -6.00
C ALA A 17 -3.69 -8.35 -5.84
N SER A 18 -2.59 -8.87 -6.39
CA SER A 18 -2.21 -10.27 -6.22
C SER A 18 -1.87 -10.61 -4.76
N LEU A 19 -1.14 -9.73 -4.08
CA LEU A 19 -0.80 -9.89 -2.66
C LEU A 19 -2.04 -9.82 -1.76
N GLU A 20 -2.97 -8.92 -2.05
CA GLU A 20 -4.23 -8.82 -1.32
C GLU A 20 -5.04 -10.12 -1.40
N ARG A 21 -5.18 -10.71 -2.59
CA ARG A 21 -5.86 -12.01 -2.73
C ARG A 21 -5.20 -13.09 -1.88
N ILE A 22 -3.87 -13.13 -1.83
CA ILE A 22 -3.13 -14.11 -1.03
C ILE A 22 -3.36 -13.86 0.47
N ALA A 23 -3.22 -12.60 0.92
CA ALA A 23 -3.44 -12.22 2.32
C ALA A 23 -4.85 -12.58 2.81
N ARG A 24 -5.87 -12.43 1.94
CA ARG A 24 -7.26 -12.80 2.24
C ARG A 24 -7.47 -14.31 2.41
N THR A 25 -6.54 -15.15 1.96
CA THR A 25 -6.58 -16.59 2.27
C THR A 25 -6.05 -16.92 3.68
N LEU A 26 -5.30 -15.99 4.28
CA LEU A 26 -4.69 -16.14 5.61
C LEU A 26 -5.50 -15.45 6.70
N SER A 27 -6.22 -14.39 6.35
CA SER A 27 -7.01 -13.59 7.28
C SER A 27 -8.17 -12.89 6.60
N ASP A 28 -9.28 -12.73 7.32
CA ASP A 28 -10.43 -11.94 6.92
C ASP A 28 -10.23 -10.43 7.16
N ASP A 29 -9.48 -10.06 8.20
CA ASP A 29 -9.12 -8.67 8.55
C ASP A 29 -7.84 -8.20 7.81
N VAL A 30 -8.01 -7.76 6.55
CA VAL A 30 -6.95 -7.24 5.67
C VAL A 30 -7.22 -5.78 5.29
N TRP A 31 -6.22 -4.93 5.52
CA TRP A 31 -6.22 -3.50 5.18
C TRP A 31 -5.16 -3.20 4.13
N VAL A 32 -5.47 -2.31 3.18
CA VAL A 32 -4.54 -1.85 2.14
C VAL A 32 -4.40 -0.33 2.26
N VAL A 33 -3.17 0.14 2.35
CA VAL A 33 -2.83 1.57 2.28
C VAL A 33 -1.62 1.71 1.38
N ALA A 34 -1.77 2.38 0.25
CA ALA A 34 -0.71 2.54 -0.75
C ALA A 34 -0.73 3.93 -1.40
N PRO A 35 0.37 4.37 -2.01
CA PRO A 35 0.42 5.61 -2.77
C PRO A 35 -0.58 5.64 -3.94
N GLU A 36 -1.05 6.83 -4.32
CA GLU A 36 -1.91 6.99 -5.51
C GLU A 36 -1.15 6.70 -6.82
N GLN A 37 0.17 6.91 -6.81
CA GLN A 37 1.07 6.81 -7.98
C GLN A 37 2.36 6.10 -7.59
N ASP A 38 3.12 5.64 -8.57
CA ASP A 38 4.43 5.02 -8.39
C ASP A 38 5.40 5.94 -7.61
N GLN A 39 5.95 5.39 -6.52
CA GLN A 39 6.93 5.99 -5.62
C GLN A 39 8.26 5.21 -5.62
N SER A 40 8.52 4.42 -6.67
CA SER A 40 9.79 3.73 -6.85
C SER A 40 10.95 4.72 -6.80
N GLY A 41 11.95 4.43 -5.96
CA GLY A 41 13.14 5.27 -5.82
C GLY A 41 13.03 6.44 -4.85
N TYR A 42 11.89 6.63 -4.16
CA TYR A 42 11.73 7.68 -3.13
C TYR A 42 12.39 7.36 -1.78
N ALA A 43 13.08 6.22 -1.69
CA ALA A 43 13.69 5.71 -0.45
C ALA A 43 12.69 5.68 0.71
N HIS A 44 13.17 5.78 1.95
CA HIS A 44 12.31 5.87 3.14
C HIS A 44 11.99 7.34 3.48
N SER A 45 11.69 8.17 2.48
CA SER A 45 11.41 9.59 2.68
C SER A 45 10.06 9.83 3.36
N LEU A 46 9.95 10.97 4.04
CA LEU A 46 8.75 11.41 4.75
C LEU A 46 8.31 12.75 4.19
N SER A 47 7.01 12.89 3.91
CA SER A 47 6.43 14.20 3.59
C SER A 47 6.31 15.03 4.86
N ILE A 48 7.17 16.06 4.99
CA ILE A 48 7.21 16.96 6.16
C ILE A 48 6.65 18.34 5.81
N SER A 49 6.90 18.78 4.58
CA SER A 49 6.59 20.15 4.13
C SER A 49 5.14 20.32 3.65
N GLU A 50 4.49 19.22 3.27
CA GLU A 50 3.13 19.23 2.71
C GLU A 50 2.22 18.28 3.47
N PRO A 51 0.93 18.65 3.68
CA PRO A 51 -0.03 17.78 4.34
C PRO A 51 -0.39 16.57 3.48
N LEU A 52 -0.43 15.39 4.09
CA LEU A 52 -0.92 14.18 3.46
C LEU A 52 -2.44 14.25 3.26
N ARG A 53 -2.92 13.73 2.13
CA ARG A 53 -4.34 13.59 1.81
C ARG A 53 -4.64 12.12 1.55
N LEU A 54 -5.68 11.60 2.21
CA LEU A 54 -6.18 10.24 2.01
C LEU A 54 -7.43 10.30 1.11
N ARG A 55 -7.57 9.35 0.20
CA ARG A 55 -8.71 9.16 -0.69
C ARG A 55 -9.15 7.71 -0.68
#